data_AF-A0A133SGA9-F1
#
_entry.id   AF-A0A133SGA9-F1
#
_cell.length_a   1.000
_cell.length_b   1.000
_cell.length_c   1.000
_cell.angle_alpha   90.00
_cell.angle_beta   90.00
_cell.angle_gamma   90.00
#
_symmetry.space_group_name_H-M   'P 1'
#
loop_
_entity.id
_entity.type
_entity.pdbx_description
1 polymer ?
#
loop_
_entity_poly.entity_id
_entity_poly.type
_entity_poly.pdbx_seq_one_letter_code
_entity_poly.pdbx_strand_id
1 'polypeptide(L)'
;MNSEKKTVLVPGELYTDEVKDMALCQNAPTPETDDPEAPYLASDMYQRIVALINNFESELPDTMQAGGRLVSAGDITFSIQDIGYWDPNMIVFYGELSDGSAVELVQHLSQLNLLLVAVPRQDDIQKPRRVIGFTQKAEPDIIHDAED
;
A
#
# COMPACT_ATOMS: atom_id res chain seq x y z
N MET A 1 -45.89 -46.13 2.46
CA MET A 1 -46.06 -44.67 2.61
C MET A 1 -44.77 -44.00 2.18
N ASN A 2 -44.64 -43.72 0.88
CA ASN A 2 -43.50 -42.96 0.36
C ASN A 2 -44.03 -41.58 -0.03
N SER A 3 -43.60 -40.57 0.73
CA SER A 3 -43.95 -39.18 0.53
C SER A 3 -43.21 -38.64 -0.69
N GLU A 4 -43.97 -38.14 -1.68
CA GLU A 4 -43.47 -37.37 -2.80
C GLU A 4 -42.78 -36.10 -2.30
N LYS A 5 -41.47 -35.96 -2.56
CA LYS A 5 -40.75 -34.70 -2.38
C LYS A 5 -40.99 -33.83 -3.61
N LYS A 6 -41.86 -32.84 -3.44
CA LYS A 6 -42.14 -31.77 -4.39
C LYS A 6 -40.86 -30.97 -4.68
N THR A 7 -40.50 -30.92 -5.95
CA THR A 7 -39.49 -30.06 -6.56
C THR A 7 -39.74 -28.59 -6.22
N VAL A 8 -38.70 -27.90 -5.74
CA VAL A 8 -38.61 -26.43 -5.76
C VAL A 8 -37.36 -26.09 -6.56
N LEU A 9 -37.56 -25.62 -7.79
CA LEU A 9 -36.52 -25.01 -8.60
C LEU A 9 -36.33 -23.58 -8.07
N VAL A 10 -35.14 -23.29 -7.55
CA VAL A 10 -34.76 -21.93 -7.19
C VAL A 10 -34.22 -21.25 -8.45
N PRO A 11 -34.72 -20.07 -8.86
CA PRO A 11 -34.24 -19.36 -10.05
C PRO A 11 -32.77 -18.98 -9.89
N GLY A 12 -31.97 -19.25 -10.92
CA GLY A 12 -30.58 -18.84 -10.99
C GLY A 12 -30.45 -17.33 -10.95
N GLU A 13 -29.73 -16.83 -9.95
CA GLU A 13 -29.21 -15.48 -9.98
C GLU A 13 -28.01 -15.47 -10.93
N LEU A 14 -28.16 -14.72 -12.02
CA LEU A 14 -27.09 -14.30 -12.91
C LEU A 14 -26.05 -13.56 -12.08
N TYR A 15 -24.97 -14.25 -11.70
CA TYR A 15 -23.71 -13.58 -11.39
C TYR A 15 -23.07 -13.25 -12.74
N THR A 16 -23.20 -12.01 -13.17
CA THR A 16 -22.50 -11.51 -14.35
C THR A 16 -20.99 -11.66 -14.14
N ASP A 17 -20.33 -12.29 -15.12
CA ASP A 17 -18.90 -12.61 -15.22
C ASP A 17 -17.94 -11.39 -15.24
N GLU A 18 -18.20 -10.39 -14.40
CA GLU A 18 -17.31 -9.23 -14.21
C GLU A 18 -16.78 -9.22 -12.77
N VAL A 19 -16.32 -10.37 -12.28
CA VAL A 19 -15.20 -10.35 -11.34
C VAL A 19 -14.00 -9.81 -12.10
N LYS A 20 -13.94 -8.48 -12.21
CA LYS A 20 -12.74 -7.73 -12.58
C LYS A 20 -11.60 -8.42 -11.87
N ASP A 21 -10.65 -8.92 -12.64
CA ASP A 21 -9.43 -9.59 -12.19
C ASP A 21 -8.72 -8.64 -11.19
N MET A 22 -9.14 -8.64 -9.93
CA MET A 22 -8.57 -7.89 -8.81
C MET A 22 -7.28 -8.61 -8.37
N ALA A 23 -6.44 -8.94 -9.34
CA ALA A 23 -5.10 -9.42 -9.06
C ALA A 23 -4.38 -8.28 -8.32
N LEU A 24 -3.95 -8.55 -7.09
CA LEU A 24 -3.37 -7.62 -6.11
C LEU A 24 -1.96 -7.10 -6.50
N CYS A 25 -1.71 -6.85 -7.80
CA CYS A 25 -0.43 -6.71 -8.49
C CYS A 25 0.08 -8.04 -9.07
N GLN A 26 -0.08 -8.23 -10.38
CA GLN A 26 0.40 -9.42 -11.12
C GLN A 26 1.93 -9.57 -11.16
N ASN A 27 2.68 -8.56 -10.69
CA ASN A 27 4.14 -8.51 -10.70
C ASN A 27 4.73 -8.25 -9.31
N ALA A 28 4.09 -8.74 -8.24
CA ALA A 28 4.72 -8.70 -6.93
C ALA A 28 6.07 -9.43 -7.02
N PRO A 29 7.18 -8.81 -6.56
CA PRO A 29 8.48 -9.46 -6.58
C PRO A 29 8.40 -10.80 -5.85
N THR A 30 8.79 -11.87 -6.53
CA THR A 30 8.96 -13.18 -5.91
C THR A 30 10.08 -13.06 -4.88
N PRO A 31 9.89 -13.60 -3.66
CA PRO A 31 10.98 -13.64 -2.69
C PRO A 31 12.18 -14.33 -3.34
N GLU A 32 13.36 -13.72 -3.26
CA GLU A 32 14.56 -14.22 -3.93
C GLU A 32 15.15 -15.48 -3.26
N THR A 33 14.52 -15.96 -2.18
CA THR A 33 14.99 -17.08 -1.36
C THR A 33 13.95 -18.21 -1.28
N ASP A 34 14.35 -19.43 -1.65
CA ASP A 34 13.58 -20.66 -1.41
C ASP A 34 13.63 -21.15 0.05
N ASP A 35 14.34 -20.41 0.92
CA ASP A 35 14.46 -20.73 2.34
C ASP A 35 13.20 -20.29 3.12
N PRO A 36 12.40 -21.22 3.68
CA PRO A 36 11.21 -20.88 4.44
C PRO A 36 11.53 -20.18 5.78
N GLU A 37 12.79 -20.19 6.23
CA GLU A 37 13.24 -19.46 7.43
C GLU A 37 13.83 -18.09 7.11
N ALA A 38 13.93 -17.70 5.83
CA ALA A 38 14.41 -16.38 5.46
C ALA A 38 13.52 -15.29 6.10
N PRO A 39 14.12 -14.31 6.82
CA PRO A 39 13.36 -13.26 7.46
C PRO A 39 12.67 -12.41 6.39
N TYR A 40 11.37 -12.12 6.58
CA TYR A 40 10.68 -11.14 5.76
C TYR A 40 11.34 -9.78 5.94
N LEU A 41 12.01 -9.29 4.90
CA LEU A 41 12.71 -8.01 4.92
C LEU A 41 11.75 -6.85 4.61
N ALA A 42 12.11 -5.67 5.10
CA ALA A 42 11.37 -4.45 4.83
C ALA A 42 11.50 -4.06 3.36
N SER A 43 12.64 -4.35 2.73
CA SER A 43 12.89 -4.18 1.29
C SER A 43 11.84 -4.89 0.42
N ASP A 44 11.48 -6.13 0.76
CA ASP A 44 10.54 -6.94 -0.01
C ASP A 44 9.12 -6.39 0.12
N MET A 45 8.75 -6.01 1.34
CA MET A 45 7.45 -5.43 1.61
C MET A 45 7.31 -4.03 0.99
N TYR A 46 8.39 -3.24 1.03
CA TYR A 46 8.49 -1.94 0.36
C TYR A 46 8.15 -2.04 -1.13
N GLN A 47 8.78 -2.97 -1.86
CA GLN A 47 8.50 -3.14 -3.29
C GLN A 47 7.03 -3.46 -3.56
N ARG A 48 6.40 -4.27 -2.70
CA ARG A 48 4.97 -4.60 -2.78
C ARG A 48 4.08 -3.40 -2.49
N ILE A 49 4.40 -2.60 -1.47
CA ILE A 49 3.65 -1.37 -1.15
C ILE A 49 3.74 -0.38 -2.32
N VAL A 50 4.94 -0.18 -2.87
CA VAL A 50 5.15 0.72 -4.02
C VAL A 50 4.32 0.26 -5.22
N ALA A 51 4.31 -1.04 -5.52
CA ALA A 51 3.48 -1.60 -6.58
C ALA A 51 1.98 -1.36 -6.33
N LEU A 52 1.50 -1.59 -5.09
CA LEU A 52 0.12 -1.38 -4.70
C LEU A 52 -0.31 0.08 -4.85
N ILE A 53 0.53 1.02 -4.41
CA ILE A 53 0.26 2.45 -4.55
C ILE A 53 0.23 2.85 -6.02
N ASN A 54 1.24 2.46 -6.81
CA ASN A 54 1.27 2.78 -8.25
C ASN A 54 0.04 2.20 -8.99
N ASN A 55 -0.39 1.00 -8.63
CA ASN A 55 -1.59 0.39 -9.21
C ASN A 55 -2.87 1.15 -8.80
N PHE A 56 -3.03 1.46 -7.51
CA PHE A 56 -4.13 2.29 -7.01
C PHE A 56 -4.17 3.66 -7.70
N GLU A 57 -2.99 4.25 -7.87
CA GLU A 57 -2.80 5.53 -8.54
C GLU A 57 -3.13 5.49 -10.03
N SER A 58 -2.89 4.39 -10.73
CA SER A 58 -3.20 4.25 -12.15
C SER A 58 -4.70 4.34 -12.47
N GLU A 59 -5.55 4.05 -11.48
CA GLU A 59 -7.01 4.14 -11.61
C GLU A 59 -7.56 5.53 -11.24
N LEU A 60 -6.72 6.43 -10.73
CA LEU A 60 -7.13 7.77 -10.29
C LEU A 60 -6.91 8.83 -11.37
N PRO A 61 -7.79 9.84 -11.45
CA PRO A 61 -7.56 10.97 -12.36
C PRO A 61 -6.31 11.76 -11.98
N ASP A 62 -5.72 12.45 -12.95
CA ASP A 62 -4.46 13.20 -12.81
C ASP A 62 -4.50 14.30 -11.74
N THR A 63 -5.68 14.69 -11.25
CA THR A 63 -5.87 15.69 -10.19
C THR A 63 -5.81 15.11 -8.77
N MET A 64 -5.84 13.78 -8.65
CA MET A 64 -5.82 13.06 -7.37
C MET A 64 -4.51 12.27 -7.25
N GLN A 65 -4.16 11.82 -6.06
CA GLN A 65 -3.03 10.92 -5.79
C GLN A 65 -3.38 9.99 -4.61
N ALA A 66 -2.51 9.03 -4.33
CA ALA A 66 -2.64 8.20 -3.15
C ALA A 66 -2.38 9.00 -1.86
N GLY A 67 -3.30 8.87 -0.92
CA GLY A 67 -3.15 9.26 0.47
C GLY A 67 -3.18 8.04 1.38
N GLY A 68 -2.56 8.18 2.55
CA GLY A 68 -2.54 7.19 3.60
C GLY A 68 -3.46 7.59 4.74
N ARG A 69 -4.25 6.63 5.24
CA ARG A 69 -5.00 6.77 6.48
C ARG A 69 -4.60 5.68 7.47
N LEU A 70 -4.34 6.10 8.69
CA LEU A 70 -4.12 5.21 9.82
C LEU A 70 -5.45 4.72 10.38
N VAL A 71 -5.60 3.41 10.51
CA VAL A 71 -6.82 2.81 11.09
C VAL A 71 -6.73 2.75 12.61
N SER A 72 -5.52 2.77 13.18
CA SER A 72 -5.25 2.54 14.62
C SER A 72 -5.03 3.80 15.46
N ALA A 73 -4.61 4.92 14.87
CA ALA A 73 -4.12 6.10 15.60
C ALA A 73 -5.01 7.36 15.50
N GLY A 74 -6.17 7.26 14.85
CA GLY A 74 -7.10 8.38 14.64
C GLY A 74 -7.41 8.63 13.16
N ASP A 75 -8.29 9.59 12.86
CA ASP A 75 -8.68 9.95 11.49
C ASP A 75 -7.64 10.85 10.79
N ILE A 76 -6.36 10.47 10.89
CA ILE A 76 -5.27 11.20 10.23
C ILE A 76 -5.18 10.69 8.79
N THR A 77 -5.42 11.59 7.86
CA THR A 77 -5.25 11.38 6.43
C THR A 77 -4.15 12.30 5.93
N PHE A 78 -3.18 11.74 5.21
CA PHE A 78 -2.07 12.48 4.62
C PHE A 78 -1.87 12.05 3.16
N SER A 79 -1.31 12.94 2.35
CA SER A 79 -0.88 12.62 0.98
C SER A 79 0.46 11.88 1.03
N ILE A 80 0.56 10.73 0.36
CA ILE A 80 1.82 9.97 0.30
C ILE A 80 2.70 10.61 -0.76
N GLN A 81 3.91 11.01 -0.37
CA GLN A 81 4.89 11.66 -1.25
C GLN A 81 6.06 10.74 -1.57
N ASP A 82 6.51 9.95 -0.60
CA ASP A 82 7.54 8.92 -0.80
C ASP A 82 7.44 7.82 0.27
N ILE A 83 8.16 6.73 0.06
CA ILE A 83 8.28 5.63 1.02
C ILE A 83 9.76 5.28 1.19
N GLY A 84 10.17 5.05 2.43
CA GLY A 84 11.45 4.46 2.79
C GLY A 84 11.28 3.12 3.50
N TYR A 85 12.35 2.35 3.57
CA TYR A 85 12.43 1.11 4.33
C TYR A 85 13.75 1.02 5.08
N TRP A 86 13.76 0.24 6.15
CA TRP A 86 14.97 -0.14 6.84
C TRP A 86 14.83 -1.60 7.29
N ASP A 87 15.68 -2.44 6.70
CA ASP A 87 15.75 -3.85 7.04
C ASP A 87 16.20 -4.08 8.49
N PRO A 88 15.63 -5.09 9.17
CA PRO A 88 14.76 -6.12 8.59
C PRO A 88 13.26 -5.77 8.58
N ASN A 89 12.78 -4.74 9.27
CA ASN A 89 11.35 -4.70 9.62
C ASN A 89 10.67 -3.33 9.72
N MET A 90 11.29 -2.26 9.23
CA MET A 90 10.72 -0.90 9.34
C MET A 90 10.38 -0.30 7.99
N ILE A 91 9.21 0.33 7.90
CA ILE A 91 8.73 1.11 6.75
C ILE A 91 8.43 2.52 7.23
N VAL A 92 8.78 3.52 6.42
CA VAL A 92 8.50 4.94 6.71
C VAL A 92 7.73 5.53 5.53
N PHE A 93 6.58 6.11 5.80
CA PHE A 93 5.81 6.88 4.81
C PHE A 93 6.07 8.36 5.02
N TYR A 94 6.52 9.04 3.97
CA TYR A 94 6.71 10.48 3.95
C TYR A 94 5.52 11.13 3.25
N GLY A 95 4.97 12.18 3.86
CA GLY A 95 3.77 12.80 3.33
C GLY A 95 3.52 14.21 3.82
N GLU A 96 2.37 14.74 3.41
CA GLU A 96 1.89 16.06 3.83
C GLU A 96 0.43 15.96 4.26
N LEU A 97 0.08 16.66 5.33
CA LEU A 97 -1.30 16.84 5.79
C LEU A 97 -2.06 17.81 4.88
N SER A 98 -3.36 17.94 5.11
CA SER A 98 -4.23 18.85 4.34
C SER A 98 -3.86 20.33 4.48
N ASP A 99 -3.13 20.70 5.52
CA ASP A 99 -2.61 22.06 5.76
C ASP A 99 -1.20 22.29 5.16
N GLY A 100 -0.63 21.28 4.50
CA GLY A 100 0.73 21.30 3.94
C GLY A 100 1.83 21.01 4.95
N SER A 101 1.50 20.68 6.21
CA SER A 101 2.50 20.27 7.20
C SER A 101 3.08 18.91 6.83
N ALA A 102 4.41 18.79 6.82
CA ALA A 102 5.09 17.53 6.60
C ALA A 102 4.80 16.54 7.73
N VAL A 103 4.59 15.28 7.37
CA VAL A 103 4.36 14.17 8.30
C VAL A 103 5.16 12.95 7.89
N GLU A 104 5.65 12.25 8.90
CA GLU A 104 6.32 10.96 8.72
C GLU A 104 5.59 9.91 9.56
N LEU A 105 5.22 8.81 8.91
CA LEU A 105 4.61 7.67 9.58
C LEU A 105 5.58 6.49 9.57
N VAL A 106 6.08 6.14 10.74
CA VAL A 106 6.96 4.98 10.95
C VAL A 106 6.12 3.77 11.36
N GLN A 107 6.31 2.63 10.69
CA GLN A 107 5.60 1.38 10.94
C GLN A 107 6.58 0.20 11.00
N HIS A 108 6.40 -0.67 11.99
CA HIS A 108 6.99 -2.00 11.98
C HIS A 108 6.16 -2.92 11.06
N LEU A 109 6.79 -3.83 10.31
CA LEU A 109 6.11 -4.71 9.36
C LEU A 109 4.92 -5.47 9.98
N SER A 110 5.08 -5.97 11.21
CA SER A 110 4.01 -6.71 11.90
C SER A 110 2.81 -5.85 12.33
N GLN A 111 2.94 -4.52 12.31
CA GLN A 111 1.90 -3.56 12.72
C GLN A 111 1.35 -2.77 11.53
N LEU A 112 1.88 -2.99 10.33
CA LEU A 112 1.54 -2.22 9.16
C LEU A 112 0.06 -2.40 8.80
N ASN A 113 -0.70 -1.32 8.97
CA ASN A 113 -2.09 -1.24 8.57
C ASN A 113 -2.31 0.10 7.86
N LEU A 114 -2.29 0.07 6.53
CA LEU A 114 -2.42 1.25 5.69
C LEU A 114 -3.71 1.15 4.87
N LEU A 115 -4.57 2.15 5.01
CA LEU A 115 -5.69 2.36 4.11
C LEU A 115 -5.28 3.39 3.05
N LEU A 116 -5.30 2.99 1.78
CA LEU A 116 -5.11 3.92 0.66
C LEU A 116 -6.42 4.65 0.36
N VAL A 117 -6.36 5.97 0.27
CA VAL A 117 -7.49 6.84 -0.07
C VAL A 117 -7.08 7.80 -1.18
N ALA A 118 -8.02 8.24 -2.01
CA ALA A 118 -7.73 9.25 -3.02
C ALA A 118 -7.75 10.65 -2.39
N VAL A 119 -6.65 11.39 -2.49
CA VAL A 119 -6.54 12.78 -2.01
C VAL A 119 -6.22 13.72 -3.16
N PRO A 120 -6.61 15.01 -3.10
CA PRO A 120 -6.21 15.99 -4.10
C PRO A 120 -4.69 16.11 -4.16
N ARG A 121 -4.15 16.21 -5.38
CA ARG A 121 -2.74 16.55 -5.58
C ARG A 121 -2.46 17.96 -5.09
N GLN A 122 -1.35 18.10 -4.36
CA GLN A 122 -0.83 19.41 -3.94
C GLN A 122 0.27 19.92 -4.89
N ASP A 123 0.78 19.07 -5.77
CA ASP A 123 1.79 19.41 -6.77
C ASP A 123 1.20 19.95 -8.08
N ASP A 124 2.07 20.40 -8.98
CA ASP A 124 1.67 20.95 -10.27
C ASP A 124 0.97 19.90 -11.13
N ILE A 125 -0.35 20.04 -11.28
CA ILE A 125 -1.22 19.13 -12.05
C ILE A 125 -0.76 19.00 -13.52
N GLN A 126 -0.01 19.97 -14.05
CA GLN A 126 0.55 19.91 -15.41
C GLN A 126 1.71 18.92 -15.55
N LYS A 127 2.28 18.44 -14.43
CA LYS A 127 3.35 17.44 -14.42
C LYS A 127 2.78 16.05 -14.16
N PRO A 128 3.35 14.99 -14.78
CA PRO A 128 2.96 13.63 -14.47
C PRO A 128 3.18 13.34 -12.99
N ARG A 129 2.32 12.51 -12.41
CA ARG A 129 2.41 12.12 -11.01
C ARG A 129 3.79 11.51 -10.72
N ARG A 130 4.41 11.91 -9.61
CA ARG A 130 5.70 11.37 -9.20
C ARG A 130 5.55 9.90 -8.86
N VAL A 131 6.37 9.04 -9.46
CA VAL A 131 6.39 7.62 -9.11
C VAL A 131 7.14 7.45 -7.79
N ILE A 132 6.47 6.84 -6.83
CA ILE A 132 7.05 6.56 -5.51
C ILE A 132 8.09 5.45 -5.64
N GLY A 133 9.21 5.60 -4.93
CA GLY A 133 10.19 4.52 -4.76
C GLY A 133 11.42 4.52 -5.67
N PHE A 134 11.77 5.65 -6.28
CA PHE A 134 13.03 5.80 -7.02
C PHE A 134 14.17 6.44 -6.21
N THR A 135 13.92 6.85 -4.96
CA THR A 135 14.91 7.48 -4.08
C THR A 135 15.45 6.45 -3.09
N GLN A 136 16.51 5.72 -3.47
CA GLN A 136 17.27 4.89 -2.53
C GLN A 136 18.03 5.82 -1.57
N LYS A 137 17.43 6.22 -0.45
CA LYS A 137 18.21 6.64 0.71
C LYS A 137 18.34 5.42 1.61
N ALA A 138 19.32 4.58 1.28
CA ALA A 138 19.76 3.52 2.16
C ALA A 138 20.30 4.17 3.43
N GLU A 139 19.74 3.78 4.56
CA GLU A 139 20.10 4.21 5.92
C GLU A 139 19.65 5.64 6.29
N PRO A 140 18.83 5.80 7.35
CA PRO A 140 18.80 7.09 8.03
C PRO A 140 20.19 7.33 8.61
N ASP A 141 20.66 8.58 8.50
CA ASP A 141 21.92 9.04 9.09
C ASP A 141 21.82 8.92 10.62
N ILE A 142 21.98 7.72 11.16
CA ILE A 142 22.17 7.53 12.59
C ILE A 142 23.57 8.04 12.87
N ILE A 143 23.62 9.23 13.46
CA ILE A 143 24.83 9.75 14.06
C ILE A 143 25.24 8.73 15.13
N HIS A 144 26.20 7.86 14.79
CA HIS A 144 26.97 7.15 15.80
C HIS A 144 27.82 8.20 16.49
N ASP A 145 27.23 8.88 17.48
CA ASP A 145 28.00 9.50 18.55
C ASP A 145 28.69 8.35 19.27
N ALA A 146 29.89 8.02 18.78
CA ALA A 146 30.86 7.25 19.50
C ALA A 146 31.30 8.12 20.70
N GLU A 147 30.61 7.96 21.82
CA GLU A 147 31.13 8.37 23.12
C GLU A 147 31.86 7.17 23.76
N ASP A 148 33.19 7.34 23.83
CA ASP A 148 34.25 6.71 24.65
C ASP A 148 34.51 5.18 24.61
#